data_AF-A0A8H4RMW0-F1
#
_entry.id   AF-A0A8H4RMW0-F1
#
_cell.length_a   1.000
_cell.length_b   1.000
_cell.length_c   1.000
_cell.angle_alpha   90.00
_cell.angle_beta   90.00
_cell.angle_gamma   90.00
#
_symmetry.space_group_name_H-M   'P 1'
#
loop_
_entity.id
_entity.type
_entity.pdbx_description
1 polymer ?
#
loop_
_entity_poly.entity_id
_entity_poly.type
_entity_poly.pdbx_seq_one_letter_code
_entity_poly.pdbx_strand_id
1 'polypeptide(L)'
;MTKEDLRAIGGGYPPFYRHLFITNSGSEVAHPIQSIRDIHRAGWILAIGFSTHPPLALYDPRQATAYSEACDRVLETLQRLQKAYAWEAIRKTVLDAAVKVVMRMNGYRSRSGADVVTRGTILLDGDYRTIGRSLNVPQLVFALKFFNEYRDDELSAADRERFGPILEEVLRAAVYGVFTWWQYVNNSSHEIPGWLLDERVRITPIWLEDGNGGDE
;
A
#
# COMPACT_ATOMS: atom_id res chain seq x y z
N MET A 1 25.65 4.02 -7.15
CA MET A 1 24.80 4.92 -6.35
C MET A 1 24.65 6.21 -7.11
N THR A 2 23.47 6.44 -7.68
CA THR A 2 23.19 7.60 -8.54
C THR A 2 22.77 8.80 -7.70
N LYS A 3 22.67 9.97 -8.36
CA LYS A 3 22.12 11.18 -7.74
C LYS A 3 20.66 10.99 -7.34
N GLU A 4 19.91 10.13 -8.03
CA GLU A 4 18.56 9.72 -7.63
C GLU A 4 18.57 8.88 -6.35
N ASP A 5 19.50 7.93 -6.22
CA ASP A 5 19.63 7.10 -5.00
C ASP A 5 19.88 7.96 -3.75
N LEU A 6 20.80 8.93 -3.85
CA LEU A 6 21.11 9.86 -2.76
C LEU A 6 19.95 10.81 -2.43
N ARG A 7 19.12 11.16 -3.42
CA ARG A 7 17.91 11.97 -3.20
C ARG A 7 16.77 11.17 -2.60
N ALA A 8 16.64 9.89 -2.95
CA ALA A 8 15.73 8.98 -2.28
C ALA A 8 16.15 8.80 -0.81
N ILE A 9 17.44 8.58 -0.54
CA ILE A 9 17.99 8.48 0.82
C ILE A 9 17.76 9.78 1.60
N GLY A 10 18.06 10.94 1.00
CA GLY A 10 17.80 12.26 1.61
C GLY A 10 16.31 12.57 1.80
N GLY A 11 15.43 11.94 1.03
CA GLY A 11 13.98 11.96 1.24
C GLY A 11 13.48 10.95 2.26
N GLY A 12 14.36 10.19 2.94
CA GLY A 12 13.96 9.17 3.92
C GLY A 12 13.50 7.85 3.29
N TYR A 13 14.41 7.17 2.58
CA TYR A 13 14.28 5.80 2.08
C TYR A 13 15.43 4.93 2.58
N PRO A 14 15.25 3.67 3.06
CA PRO A 14 14.30 2.61 2.66
C PRO A 14 13.00 2.49 3.52
N PRO A 15 12.01 1.64 3.12
CA PRO A 15 10.58 1.81 3.42
C PRO A 15 10.08 1.43 4.84
N PHE A 16 10.92 1.50 5.87
CA PHE A 16 10.56 1.05 7.24
C PHE A 16 10.78 2.09 8.33
N TYR A 17 11.33 3.27 8.01
CA TYR A 17 11.78 4.24 9.01
C TYR A 17 11.05 5.58 9.00
N ARG A 18 10.08 5.78 8.09
CA ARG A 18 9.23 6.95 8.19
C ARG A 18 8.20 6.71 9.27
N HIS A 19 8.24 7.50 10.35
CA HIS A 19 7.17 7.45 11.35
C HIS A 19 5.82 7.80 10.75
N LEU A 20 5.79 8.65 9.73
CA LEU A 20 4.59 9.21 9.11
C LEU A 20 4.67 9.22 7.57
N PHE A 21 3.52 9.20 6.89
CA PHE A 21 3.41 9.43 5.45
C PHE A 21 2.23 10.34 5.11
N ILE A 22 2.33 11.07 3.99
CA ILE A 22 1.29 11.96 3.49
C ILE A 22 0.37 11.17 2.56
N THR A 23 -0.91 11.14 2.91
CA THR A 23 -1.96 10.50 2.12
C THR A 23 -2.49 11.42 1.02
N ASN A 24 -3.18 10.85 0.04
CA ASN A 24 -3.84 11.59 -1.04
C ASN A 24 -4.90 12.59 -0.57
N SER A 25 -5.42 12.45 0.65
CA SER A 25 -6.30 13.46 1.28
C SER A 25 -5.54 14.65 1.88
N GLY A 26 -4.19 14.63 1.83
CA GLY A 26 -3.31 15.59 2.48
C GLY A 26 -3.09 15.32 3.97
N SER A 27 -3.67 14.26 4.52
CA SER A 27 -3.51 13.91 5.92
C SER A 27 -2.17 13.19 6.17
N GLU A 28 -1.54 13.50 7.30
CA GLU A 28 -0.35 12.81 7.78
C GLU A 28 -0.74 11.65 8.70
N VAL A 29 -0.28 10.44 8.39
CA VAL A 29 -0.67 9.20 9.08
C VAL A 29 0.56 8.38 9.43
N ALA A 30 0.54 7.73 10.60
CA ALA A 30 1.63 6.85 11.00
C ALA A 30 1.82 5.68 10.04
N HIS A 31 3.08 5.38 9.72
CA HIS A 31 3.41 4.24 8.89
C HIS A 31 3.09 2.94 9.65
N PRO A 32 2.44 1.94 9.02
CA PRO A 32 2.00 0.71 9.69
C PRO A 32 3.15 -0.20 10.13
N ILE A 33 4.35 0.03 9.59
CA ILE A 33 5.60 -0.65 9.93
C ILE A 33 6.50 0.33 10.65
N GLN A 34 7.08 -0.11 11.77
CA GLN A 34 8.00 0.68 12.60
C GLN A 34 9.43 0.12 12.58
N SER A 35 9.62 -1.10 12.05
CA SER A 35 10.92 -1.75 11.98
C SER A 35 11.02 -2.68 10.78
N ILE A 36 12.25 -3.00 10.35
CA ILE A 36 12.48 -3.98 9.28
C ILE A 36 11.91 -5.36 9.59
N ARG A 37 11.71 -5.71 10.87
CA ARG A 37 11.12 -7.00 11.26
C ARG A 37 9.65 -7.10 10.86
N ASP A 38 8.96 -5.98 10.67
CA ASP A 38 7.54 -5.94 10.35
C ASP A 38 7.27 -5.90 8.84
N ILE A 39 8.31 -5.97 8.00
CA ILE A 39 8.26 -5.90 6.53
C ILE A 39 7.31 -6.93 5.88
N HIS A 40 7.11 -8.07 6.54
CA HIS A 40 6.22 -9.14 6.08
C HIS A 40 4.72 -8.84 6.34
N ARG A 41 4.38 -7.77 7.08
CA ARG A 41 2.98 -7.37 7.33
C ARG A 41 2.38 -6.70 6.10
N ALA A 42 1.05 -6.70 5.93
CA ALA A 42 0.42 -6.17 4.71
C ALA A 42 0.06 -4.67 4.76
N GLY A 43 0.12 -4.03 5.93
CA GLY A 43 -0.35 -2.64 6.09
C GLY A 43 0.38 -1.64 5.19
N TRP A 44 1.69 -1.82 4.98
CA TRP A 44 2.48 -0.90 4.16
C TRP A 44 2.15 -0.99 2.66
N ILE A 45 1.70 -2.16 2.18
CA ILE A 45 1.17 -2.28 0.81
C ILE A 45 -0.05 -1.37 0.64
N LEU A 46 -0.92 -1.33 1.64
CA LEU A 46 -2.07 -0.44 1.64
C LEU A 46 -1.66 1.03 1.76
N ALA A 47 -0.60 1.33 2.53
CA ALA A 47 -0.03 2.68 2.64
C ALA A 47 0.50 3.20 1.29
N ILE A 48 1.10 2.35 0.45
CA ILE A 48 1.47 2.70 -0.94
C ILE A 48 0.24 3.20 -1.71
N GLY A 49 -0.90 2.51 -1.56
CA GLY A 49 -2.18 2.87 -2.17
C GLY A 49 -2.72 4.23 -1.76
N PHE A 50 -2.57 4.59 -0.48
CA PHE A 50 -3.05 5.88 0.03
C PHE A 50 -2.04 7.01 -0.13
N SER A 51 -0.77 6.72 -0.40
CA SER A 51 0.28 7.73 -0.40
C SER A 51 0.27 8.60 -1.66
N THR A 52 0.44 9.91 -1.46
CA THR A 52 0.73 10.84 -2.57
C THR A 52 2.09 10.56 -3.21
N HIS A 53 3.02 10.07 -2.40
CA HIS A 53 4.37 9.72 -2.81
C HIS A 53 4.63 8.29 -2.38
N PRO A 54 4.33 7.29 -3.23
CA PRO A 54 4.44 5.90 -2.84
C PRO A 54 5.90 5.59 -2.45
N PRO A 55 6.14 5.00 -1.27
CA PRO A 55 7.48 4.70 -0.78
C PRO A 55 8.06 3.47 -1.52
N LEU A 56 8.51 3.66 -2.76
CA LEU A 56 9.09 2.63 -3.64
C LEU A 56 10.62 2.53 -3.71
N ALA A 57 11.38 3.53 -3.29
CA ALA A 57 12.83 3.43 -3.34
C ALA A 57 13.40 2.44 -2.29
N LEU A 58 14.27 1.58 -2.81
CA LEU A 58 15.18 0.68 -2.09
C LEU A 58 14.53 -0.60 -1.54
N TYR A 59 13.91 -1.34 -2.46
CA TYR A 59 13.84 -2.80 -2.37
C TYR A 59 15.24 -3.36 -2.16
N ASP A 60 15.44 -4.02 -1.03
CA ASP A 60 16.53 -4.94 -0.82
C ASP A 60 16.11 -6.30 -1.39
N PRO A 61 16.78 -6.83 -2.45
CA PRO A 61 16.51 -8.18 -2.95
C PRO A 61 16.60 -9.26 -1.88
N ARG A 62 17.32 -9.02 -0.80
CA ARG A 62 17.39 -9.94 0.36
C ARG A 62 16.05 -10.04 1.09
N GLN A 63 15.15 -9.08 0.91
CA GLN A 63 13.81 -9.02 1.50
C GLN A 63 12.69 -9.44 0.53
N ALA A 64 13.03 -9.92 -0.67
CA ALA A 64 12.07 -10.36 -1.70
C ALA A 64 10.98 -11.29 -1.16
N THR A 65 11.38 -12.26 -0.33
CA THR A 65 10.47 -13.22 0.30
C THR A 65 9.47 -12.50 1.20
N ALA A 66 9.93 -11.61 2.06
CA ALA A 66 9.05 -10.91 2.99
C ALA A 66 8.09 -9.95 2.28
N TYR A 67 8.51 -9.35 1.16
CA TYR A 67 7.60 -8.59 0.31
C TYR A 67 6.53 -9.47 -0.36
N SER A 68 6.90 -10.67 -0.81
CA SER A 68 5.93 -11.65 -1.33
C SER A 68 4.93 -12.04 -0.23
N GLU A 69 5.41 -12.32 0.98
CA GLU A 69 4.57 -12.64 2.13
C GLU A 69 3.58 -11.49 2.46
N ALA A 70 4.02 -10.24 2.39
CA ALA A 70 3.14 -9.09 2.59
C ALA A 70 2.03 -9.03 1.52
N CYS A 71 2.37 -9.26 0.25
CA CYS A 71 1.39 -9.33 -0.84
C CYS A 71 0.42 -10.51 -0.68
N ASP A 72 0.90 -11.66 -0.19
CA ASP A 72 0.04 -12.83 0.06
C ASP A 72 -0.92 -12.57 1.22
N ARG A 73 -0.47 -11.89 2.27
CA ARG A 73 -1.35 -11.42 3.36
C ARG A 73 -2.40 -10.41 2.89
N VAL A 74 -2.09 -9.56 1.90
CA VAL A 74 -3.11 -8.72 1.25
C VAL A 74 -4.17 -9.62 0.61
N LEU A 75 -3.76 -10.62 -0.17
CA LEU A 75 -4.69 -11.55 -0.84
C LEU A 75 -5.59 -12.29 0.17
N GLU A 76 -5.01 -12.83 1.24
CA GLU A 76 -5.75 -13.52 2.30
C GLU A 76 -6.76 -12.58 2.98
N THR A 77 -6.35 -11.34 3.26
CA THR A 77 -7.24 -10.32 3.82
C THR A 77 -8.41 -10.00 2.89
N LEU A 78 -8.15 -9.87 1.59
CA LEU A 78 -9.18 -9.64 0.57
C LEU A 78 -10.16 -10.82 0.46
N GLN A 79 -9.65 -12.07 0.51
CA GLN A 79 -10.48 -13.27 0.50
C GLN A 79 -11.37 -13.36 1.76
N ARG A 80 -10.87 -12.92 2.91
CA ARG A 80 -11.68 -12.81 4.13
C ARG A 80 -12.80 -11.78 3.98
N LEU A 81 -12.49 -10.59 3.47
CA LEU A 81 -13.51 -9.58 3.17
C LEU A 81 -14.54 -10.10 2.15
N GLN A 82 -14.09 -10.81 1.11
CA GLN A 82 -14.96 -11.45 0.13
C GLN A 82 -15.97 -12.41 0.77
N LYS A 83 -15.53 -13.28 1.70
CA LYS A 83 -16.42 -14.17 2.46
C LYS A 83 -17.43 -13.38 3.30
N ALA A 84 -16.98 -12.33 3.99
CA ALA A 84 -17.82 -11.51 4.86
C ALA A 84 -18.84 -10.63 4.12
N TYR A 85 -18.64 -10.37 2.82
CA TYR A 85 -19.57 -9.61 1.98
C TYR A 85 -20.22 -10.47 0.87
N ALA A 86 -20.17 -11.81 1.00
CA ALA A 86 -20.62 -12.73 -0.05
C ALA A 86 -22.10 -12.60 -0.42
N TRP A 87 -22.93 -12.06 0.49
CA TRP A 87 -24.36 -11.84 0.29
C TRP A 87 -24.72 -10.45 -0.23
N GLU A 88 -23.75 -9.52 -0.30
CA GLU A 88 -23.95 -8.17 -0.83
C GLU A 88 -23.48 -8.12 -2.28
N ALA A 89 -24.41 -8.29 -3.23
CA ALA A 89 -24.10 -8.49 -4.65
C ALA A 89 -23.11 -7.45 -5.23
N ILE A 90 -23.32 -6.16 -4.94
CA ILE A 90 -22.45 -5.06 -5.42
C ILE A 90 -21.03 -5.20 -4.87
N ARG A 91 -20.90 -5.39 -3.55
CA ARG A 91 -19.58 -5.51 -2.90
C ARG A 91 -18.86 -6.79 -3.31
N LYS A 92 -19.61 -7.88 -3.46
CA LYS A 92 -19.09 -9.17 -3.93
C LYS A 92 -18.41 -9.02 -5.30
N THR A 93 -19.03 -8.34 -6.26
CA THR A 93 -18.43 -8.16 -7.59
C THR A 93 -17.09 -7.44 -7.55
N VAL A 94 -17.00 -6.35 -6.77
CA VAL A 94 -15.74 -5.58 -6.64
C VAL A 94 -14.67 -6.39 -5.87
N LEU A 95 -15.06 -7.11 -4.82
CA LEU A 95 -14.16 -7.99 -4.07
C LEU A 95 -13.64 -9.15 -4.92
N ASP A 96 -14.51 -9.79 -5.72
CA ASP A 96 -14.13 -10.86 -6.65
C ASP A 96 -13.09 -10.36 -7.66
N ALA A 97 -13.26 -9.15 -8.19
CA ALA A 97 -12.31 -8.52 -9.09
C ALA A 97 -10.97 -8.23 -8.38
N ALA A 98 -11.01 -7.66 -7.17
CA ALA A 98 -9.81 -7.36 -6.39
C ALA A 98 -9.00 -8.63 -6.07
N VAL A 99 -9.65 -9.68 -5.58
CA VAL A 99 -9.02 -10.98 -5.30
C VAL A 99 -8.38 -11.56 -6.55
N LYS A 100 -9.10 -11.61 -7.68
CA LYS A 100 -8.58 -12.16 -8.94
C LYS A 100 -7.36 -11.39 -9.46
N VAL A 101 -7.35 -10.07 -9.32
CA VAL A 101 -6.26 -9.20 -9.80
C VAL A 101 -5.03 -9.36 -8.93
N VAL A 102 -5.18 -9.29 -7.61
CA VAL A 102 -4.07 -9.50 -6.67
C VAL A 102 -3.50 -10.91 -6.80
N MET A 103 -4.35 -11.94 -6.88
CA MET A 103 -3.92 -13.33 -7.10
C MET A 103 -3.11 -13.48 -8.39
N ARG A 104 -3.49 -12.77 -9.47
CA ARG A 104 -2.72 -12.81 -10.72
C ARG A 104 -1.36 -12.13 -10.60
N MET A 105 -1.30 -10.97 -9.93
CA MET A 105 -0.06 -10.22 -9.74
C MET A 105 0.93 -10.96 -8.84
N ASN A 106 0.44 -11.58 -7.76
CA ASN A 106 1.28 -12.39 -6.85
C ASN A 106 1.73 -13.70 -7.52
N GLY A 107 0.79 -14.48 -8.08
CA GLY A 107 1.05 -15.85 -8.52
C GLY A 107 1.69 -15.97 -9.91
N TYR A 108 1.22 -15.20 -10.90
CA TYR A 108 1.71 -15.32 -12.28
C TYR A 108 2.78 -14.29 -12.64
N ARG A 109 3.07 -13.34 -11.72
CA ARG A 109 3.90 -12.15 -11.98
C ARG A 109 3.57 -11.49 -13.32
N SER A 110 2.30 -11.52 -13.73
CA SER A 110 1.88 -11.08 -15.05
C SER A 110 0.74 -10.09 -14.93
N ARG A 111 0.85 -8.98 -15.68
CA ARG A 111 -0.25 -8.06 -15.92
C ARG A 111 -1.26 -8.59 -16.94
N SER A 112 -0.93 -9.67 -17.67
CA SER A 112 -1.80 -10.20 -18.71
C SER A 112 -3.20 -10.54 -18.15
N GLY A 113 -4.20 -9.80 -18.62
CA GLY A 113 -5.59 -9.92 -18.18
C GLY A 113 -5.96 -9.15 -16.91
N ALA A 114 -5.07 -8.43 -16.24
CA ALA A 114 -5.43 -7.56 -15.11
C ALA A 114 -6.40 -6.45 -15.55
N ASP A 115 -6.14 -5.84 -16.72
CA ASP A 115 -7.01 -4.84 -17.34
C ASP A 115 -8.34 -5.45 -17.82
N VAL A 116 -8.40 -6.78 -18.04
CA VAL A 116 -9.65 -7.50 -18.38
C VAL A 116 -10.48 -7.77 -17.13
N VAL A 117 -9.83 -8.16 -16.03
CA VAL A 117 -10.49 -8.47 -14.75
C VAL A 117 -10.98 -7.21 -14.05
N THR A 118 -10.29 -6.08 -14.22
CA THR A 118 -10.69 -4.78 -13.64
C THR A 118 -11.59 -3.94 -14.53
N ARG A 119 -11.81 -4.35 -15.79
CA ARG A 119 -12.65 -3.60 -16.73
C ARG A 119 -14.05 -3.39 -16.17
N GLY A 120 -14.48 -2.13 -16.10
CA GLY A 120 -15.79 -1.77 -15.56
C GLY A 120 -15.86 -1.83 -14.03
N THR A 121 -14.72 -1.86 -13.34
CA THR A 121 -14.62 -1.75 -11.88
C THR A 121 -13.81 -0.50 -11.51
N ILE A 122 -14.02 0.00 -10.29
CA ILE A 122 -13.31 1.17 -9.74
C ILE A 122 -11.82 0.92 -9.43
N LEU A 123 -11.33 -0.31 -9.57
CA LEU A 123 -10.05 -0.76 -8.99
C LEU A 123 -8.82 -0.27 -9.72
N LEU A 124 -8.88 -0.12 -11.05
CA LEU A 124 -7.78 0.35 -11.90
C LEU A 124 -8.20 1.40 -12.92
N ASP A 125 -9.50 1.67 -13.10
CA ASP A 125 -10.00 2.81 -13.87
C ASP A 125 -10.04 4.05 -12.96
N GLY A 126 -9.07 4.95 -13.13
CA GLY A 126 -9.08 6.27 -12.47
C GLY A 126 -7.70 6.81 -12.10
N ASP A 127 -7.66 8.08 -11.69
CA ASP A 127 -6.46 8.72 -11.16
C ASP A 127 -6.14 8.15 -9.77
N TYR A 128 -5.00 7.47 -9.63
CA TYR A 128 -4.54 6.90 -8.36
C TYR A 128 -4.41 7.96 -7.26
N ARG A 129 -4.20 9.24 -7.63
CA ARG A 129 -4.14 10.37 -6.70
C ARG A 129 -5.49 10.67 -6.04
N THR A 130 -6.56 10.00 -6.45
CA THR A 130 -7.89 10.08 -5.84
C THR A 130 -8.12 9.04 -4.76
N ILE A 131 -7.31 7.98 -4.69
CA ILE A 131 -7.49 6.88 -3.75
C ILE A 131 -7.36 7.39 -2.32
N GLY A 132 -8.39 7.18 -1.50
CA GLY A 132 -8.42 7.59 -0.11
C GLY A 132 -8.68 9.09 0.13
N ARG A 133 -8.95 9.89 -0.91
CA ARG A 133 -9.19 11.35 -0.75
C ARG A 133 -10.38 11.68 0.15
N SER A 134 -11.42 10.84 0.13
CA SER A 134 -12.62 11.00 0.95
C SER A 134 -12.49 10.44 2.36
N LEU A 135 -11.39 9.73 2.66
CA LEU A 135 -11.20 9.08 3.94
C LEU A 135 -10.60 10.03 4.98
N ASN A 136 -11.17 10.03 6.17
CA ASN A 136 -10.59 10.71 7.33
C ASN A 136 -9.48 9.87 7.98
N VAL A 137 -8.68 10.51 8.84
CA VAL A 137 -7.55 9.86 9.54
C VAL A 137 -7.98 8.59 10.30
N PRO A 138 -9.06 8.59 11.11
CA PRO A 138 -9.52 7.35 11.76
C PRO A 138 -9.82 6.18 10.81
N GLN A 139 -10.40 6.47 9.65
CA GLN A 139 -10.69 5.46 8.62
C GLN A 139 -9.41 4.91 7.98
N LEU A 140 -8.46 5.79 7.65
CA LEU A 140 -7.15 5.41 7.13
C LEU A 140 -6.39 4.53 8.12
N VAL A 141 -6.31 4.97 9.39
CA VAL A 141 -5.64 4.21 10.46
C VAL A 141 -6.31 2.86 10.68
N PHE A 142 -7.64 2.80 10.65
CA PHE A 142 -8.37 1.54 10.76
C PHE A 142 -8.00 0.56 9.64
N ALA A 143 -8.06 1.01 8.39
CA ALA A 143 -7.74 0.15 7.25
C ALA A 143 -6.28 -0.33 7.29
N LEU A 144 -5.33 0.57 7.59
CA LEU A 144 -3.92 0.22 7.73
C LEU A 144 -3.71 -0.81 8.83
N LYS A 145 -4.27 -0.59 10.02
CA LYS A 145 -4.17 -1.53 11.15
C LYS A 145 -4.79 -2.88 10.81
N PHE A 146 -5.95 -2.90 10.14
CA PHE A 146 -6.64 -4.13 9.77
C PHE A 146 -5.81 -5.01 8.82
N PHE A 147 -5.12 -4.42 7.85
CA PHE A 147 -4.20 -5.16 6.97
C PHE A 147 -2.87 -5.49 7.66
N ASN A 148 -2.43 -4.67 8.62
CA ASN A 148 -1.16 -4.88 9.31
C ASN A 148 -1.22 -5.98 10.38
N GLU A 149 -2.31 -5.99 11.15
CA GLU A 149 -2.64 -7.02 12.13
C GLU A 149 -3.26 -8.17 11.36
N TYR A 150 -2.43 -9.07 10.87
CA TYR A 150 -2.92 -10.33 10.33
C TYR A 150 -3.76 -11.03 11.41
N ARG A 151 -5.00 -11.40 11.09
CA ARG A 151 -5.85 -12.17 11.99
C ARG A 151 -6.51 -13.30 11.20
N ASP A 152 -6.48 -14.50 11.77
CA ASP A 152 -7.10 -15.70 11.19
C ASP A 152 -8.60 -15.82 11.49
N ASP A 153 -9.15 -14.90 12.27
CA ASP A 153 -10.54 -14.87 12.68
C ASP A 153 -11.48 -14.30 11.60
N GLU A 154 -12.75 -14.70 11.70
CA GLU A 154 -13.82 -14.14 10.90
C GLU A 154 -13.98 -12.64 11.15
N LEU A 155 -14.42 -11.91 10.11
CA LEU A 155 -14.63 -10.46 10.22
C LEU A 155 -15.72 -10.17 11.27
N SER A 156 -15.36 -9.47 12.34
CA SER A 156 -16.32 -9.07 13.37
C SER A 156 -17.42 -8.17 12.80
N ALA A 157 -18.62 -8.20 13.40
CA ALA A 157 -19.72 -7.33 12.98
C ALA A 157 -19.35 -5.84 13.05
N ALA A 158 -18.58 -5.44 14.08
CA ALA A 158 -18.09 -4.08 14.24
C ALA A 158 -17.10 -3.69 13.14
N ASP A 159 -16.15 -4.56 12.79
CA ASP A 159 -15.21 -4.29 11.69
C ASP A 159 -15.93 -4.22 10.35
N ARG A 160 -16.94 -5.07 10.15
CA ARG A 160 -17.79 -5.07 8.94
C ARG A 160 -18.60 -3.78 8.78
N GLU A 161 -19.16 -3.26 9.86
CA GLU A 161 -19.85 -1.97 9.87
C GLU A 161 -18.87 -0.83 9.54
N ARG A 162 -17.68 -0.84 10.14
CA ARG A 162 -16.62 0.16 9.89
C ARG A 162 -16.07 0.12 8.47
N PHE A 163 -15.97 -1.06 7.85
CA PHE A 163 -15.55 -1.20 6.47
C PHE A 163 -16.60 -0.73 5.48
N GLY A 164 -17.89 -0.86 5.80
CA GLY A 164 -18.99 -0.53 4.90
C GLY A 164 -18.81 0.78 4.11
N PRO A 165 -18.54 1.93 4.76
CA PRO A 165 -18.39 3.22 4.08
C PRO A 165 -17.05 3.42 3.36
N ILE A 166 -16.02 2.60 3.64
CA ILE A 166 -14.64 2.83 3.14
C ILE A 166 -14.13 1.71 2.23
N LEU A 167 -14.88 0.62 2.11
CA LEU A 167 -14.43 -0.63 1.50
C LEU A 167 -13.87 -0.39 0.10
N GLU A 168 -14.58 0.36 -0.73
CA GLU A 168 -14.16 0.64 -2.11
C GLU A 168 -12.79 1.30 -2.19
N GLU A 169 -12.55 2.35 -1.40
CA GLU A 169 -11.26 3.05 -1.35
C GLU A 169 -10.14 2.15 -0.80
N VAL A 170 -10.46 1.28 0.17
CA VAL A 170 -9.52 0.28 0.70
C VAL A 170 -9.16 -0.75 -0.37
N LEU A 171 -10.12 -1.23 -1.16
CA LEU A 171 -9.86 -2.20 -2.24
C LEU A 171 -9.01 -1.58 -3.34
N ARG A 172 -9.31 -0.33 -3.73
CA ARG A 172 -8.48 0.44 -4.67
C ARG A 172 -7.05 0.59 -4.17
N ALA A 173 -6.86 0.98 -2.91
CA ALA A 173 -5.55 1.11 -2.29
C ALA A 173 -4.78 -0.21 -2.24
N ALA A 174 -5.45 -1.33 -1.90
CA ALA A 174 -4.82 -2.64 -1.84
C ALA A 174 -4.35 -3.11 -3.22
N VAL A 175 -5.24 -3.03 -4.22
CA VAL A 175 -4.94 -3.41 -5.59
C VAL A 175 -3.82 -2.54 -6.17
N TYR A 176 -3.90 -1.23 -5.99
CA TYR A 176 -2.86 -0.30 -6.45
C TYR A 176 -1.53 -0.51 -5.73
N GLY A 177 -1.54 -0.78 -4.43
CA GLY A 177 -0.34 -1.09 -3.66
C GLY A 177 0.40 -2.30 -4.20
N VAL A 178 -0.32 -3.42 -4.39
CA VAL A 178 0.25 -4.65 -4.98
C VAL A 178 0.70 -4.41 -6.42
N PHE A 179 -0.09 -3.69 -7.22
CA PHE A 179 0.28 -3.34 -8.59
C PHE A 179 1.58 -2.54 -8.66
N THR A 180 1.71 -1.55 -7.80
CA THR A 180 2.89 -0.70 -7.73
C THR A 180 4.13 -1.52 -7.35
N TRP A 181 3.99 -2.43 -6.37
CA TRP A 181 5.04 -3.40 -6.04
C TRP A 181 5.37 -4.33 -7.21
N TRP A 182 4.37 -4.87 -7.88
CA TRP A 182 4.54 -5.78 -9.02
C TRP A 182 5.29 -5.10 -10.17
N GLN A 183 4.93 -3.86 -10.49
CA GLN A 183 5.62 -3.07 -11.52
C GLN A 183 7.08 -2.89 -11.17
N TYR A 184 7.39 -2.61 -9.91
CA TYR A 184 8.76 -2.46 -9.45
C TYR A 184 9.57 -3.74 -9.66
N VAL A 185 9.07 -4.89 -9.18
CA VAL A 185 9.81 -6.18 -9.25
C VAL A 185 10.01 -6.66 -10.68
N ASN A 186 9.09 -6.31 -11.60
CA ASN A 186 9.18 -6.72 -13.00
C ASN A 186 9.81 -5.66 -13.91
N ASN A 187 10.22 -4.50 -13.38
CA ASN A 187 10.97 -3.51 -14.13
C ASN A 187 12.46 -3.88 -14.17
N SER A 188 12.90 -4.44 -15.29
CA SER A 188 14.28 -4.94 -15.48
C SER A 188 15.35 -3.85 -15.41
N SER A 189 15.01 -2.57 -15.62
CA SER A 189 15.96 -1.46 -15.49
C SER A 189 16.20 -1.03 -14.05
N HIS A 190 15.35 -1.45 -13.09
CA HIS A 190 15.31 -0.91 -11.72
C HIS A 190 15.17 0.62 -11.65
N GLU A 191 14.88 1.29 -12.77
CA GLU A 191 14.66 2.72 -12.81
C GLU A 191 13.29 3.01 -12.17
N ILE A 192 13.27 4.01 -11.28
CA ILE A 192 12.04 4.50 -10.69
C ILE A 192 11.17 5.02 -11.85
N PRO A 193 9.95 4.50 -12.06
CA PRO A 193 9.08 4.98 -13.13
C PRO A 193 8.94 6.51 -13.07
N GLY A 194 9.10 7.21 -14.19
CA GLY A 194 9.17 8.69 -14.19
C GLY A 194 7.98 9.41 -13.54
N TRP A 195 6.80 8.79 -13.49
CA TRP A 195 5.62 9.32 -12.80
C TRP A 195 5.73 9.32 -11.26
N LEU A 196 6.64 8.53 -10.69
CA LEU A 196 7.01 8.56 -9.28
C LEU A 196 8.01 9.67 -8.93
N LEU A 197 8.67 10.24 -9.94
CA LEU A 197 9.70 11.27 -9.79
C LEU A 197 9.17 12.70 -9.99
N ASP A 198 7.85 12.89 -9.98
CA ASP A 198 7.19 14.20 -10.20
C ASP A 198 7.82 15.30 -9.31
N GLU A 199 8.29 16.40 -9.93
CA GLU A 199 9.27 17.37 -9.40
C GLU A 199 8.80 18.21 -8.17
N ARG A 200 7.61 17.93 -7.64
CA ARG A 200 7.00 18.65 -6.51
C ARG A 200 7.39 18.07 -5.13
N VAL A 201 8.21 17.03 -5.07
CA VAL A 201 8.79 16.38 -3.86
C VAL A 201 9.72 17.32 -3.05
N ARG A 202 9.80 18.61 -3.37
CA ARG A 202 10.71 19.59 -2.75
C ARG A 202 10.35 20.02 -1.32
N ILE A 203 9.24 19.56 -0.73
CA ILE A 203 8.69 20.19 0.48
C ILE A 203 8.20 19.15 1.50
N THR A 204 9.12 18.49 2.21
CA THR A 204 8.81 17.96 3.54
C THR A 204 10.06 18.14 4.41
N PRO A 205 10.02 19.01 5.44
CA PRO A 205 11.17 19.21 6.32
C PRO A 205 11.48 17.92 7.08
N ILE A 206 12.75 17.56 7.12
CA ILE A 206 13.27 16.47 7.95
C ILE A 206 13.48 17.05 9.35
N TRP A 207 12.76 16.55 10.35
CA TRP A 207 13.20 16.69 11.73
C TRP A 207 14.29 15.65 11.95
N LEU A 208 15.53 16.05 11.80
CA LEU A 208 16.64 15.37 12.43
C LEU A 208 16.49 15.69 13.92
N GLU A 209 16.31 14.68 14.77
CA GLU A 209 16.55 14.90 16.20
C GLU A 209 18.00 15.36 16.31
N ASP A 210 18.18 16.60 16.77
CA ASP A 210 19.48 17.13 17.15
C ASP A 210 20.07 16.16 18.17
N GLY A 211 21.15 15.48 17.77
CA GLY A 211 22.06 14.83 18.71
C GLY A 211 22.72 15.90 19.57
N ASN A 212 21.98 16.45 20.53
CA ASN A 212 22.54 17.06 21.72
C ASN A 212 23.11 15.89 22.54
N GLY A 213 24.42 15.81 22.75
CA GLY A 213 25.14 16.84 23.49
C GLY A 213 25.26 16.32 24.91
N GLY A 214 26.38 15.66 25.18
CA GLY A 214 26.71 15.07 26.47
C GLY A 214 28.20 14.77 26.50
N ASP A 215 28.99 15.84 26.49
CA ASP A 215 30.29 15.85 27.15
C ASP A 215 30.07 15.51 28.63
N GLU A 216 30.64 14.40 29.09
CA GLU A 216 31.24 14.20 30.41
C GLU A 216 32.31 13.12 30.33
#